data_AF-A0A7U9DZY6-F1
#
_entry.id   AF-A0A7U9DZY6-F1
#
_cell.length_a   1.000
_cell.length_b   1.000
_cell.length_c   1.000
_cell.angle_alpha   90.00
_cell.angle_beta   90.00
_cell.angle_gamma   90.00
#
_symmetry.space_group_name_H-M   'P 1'
#
loop_
_entity.id
_entity.type
_entity.pdbx_description
1 polymer ?
#
loop_
_entity_poly.entity_id
_entity_poly.type
_entity_poly.pdbx_seq_one_letter_code
_entity_poly.pdbx_strand_id
1 'polypeptide(L)'
;MAGSLLLGATGCGGEEDKDGIPDDYKVVAGTQLCGGNAVSADAAKALKVITGSSRFEASGEEYSVELAATVLATMYNAPGSRGGDVCRIYTPLGTPDFDLRVTWRQVDPDATGSPSKFTLLKMGEQTLAAADKAYVQFGCKSDKVAGTSEVGHLEVGVERWGMPTEPEGNVEALKDAYATVAHSFSLAMAKELGCADNGGLPANPVLEPA
;
A
#
# COMPACT_ATOMS: atom_id res chain seq x y z
N MET A 1 4.15 -62.40 49.87
CA MET A 1 2.97 -61.57 50.25
C MET A 1 3.25 -60.17 49.71
N ALA A 2 2.57 -59.76 48.64
CA ALA A 2 1.35 -58.92 48.67
C ALA A 2 1.67 -57.49 49.19
N GLY A 3 1.36 -56.36 48.55
CA GLY A 3 0.68 -55.98 47.29
C GLY A 3 1.33 -54.66 46.83
N SER A 4 0.74 -53.72 46.10
CA SER A 4 -0.50 -53.54 45.36
C SER A 4 -0.35 -52.20 44.60
N LEU A 5 -0.98 -52.10 43.43
CA LEU A 5 -1.09 -50.93 42.56
C LEU A 5 -1.56 -49.64 43.26
N LEU A 6 -1.13 -48.48 42.73
CA LEU A 6 -2.04 -47.36 42.42
C LEU A 6 -1.65 -46.67 41.11
N LEU A 7 -2.56 -46.74 40.14
CA LEU A 7 -2.63 -45.89 38.95
C LEU A 7 -3.04 -44.49 39.38
N GLY A 8 -2.29 -43.47 38.93
CA GLY A 8 -2.70 -42.07 38.97
C GLY A 8 -2.66 -41.51 37.55
N ALA A 9 -3.81 -41.50 36.89
CA ALA A 9 -4.02 -40.72 35.69
C ALA A 9 -4.18 -39.25 36.09
N THR A 10 -3.24 -38.40 35.70
CA THR A 10 -3.47 -36.96 35.57
C THR A 10 -3.42 -36.64 34.10
N GLY A 11 -4.60 -36.58 33.47
CA GLY A 11 -4.75 -35.90 32.20
C GLY A 11 -4.36 -34.44 32.40
N CYS A 12 -3.23 -34.04 31.84
CA CYS A 12 -3.04 -32.62 31.52
C CYS A 12 -3.96 -32.36 30.34
N GLY A 13 -5.02 -31.61 30.61
CA GLY A 13 -5.90 -31.08 29.59
C GLY A 13 -5.04 -30.41 28.52
N GLY A 14 -5.34 -30.72 27.27
CA GLY A 14 -4.96 -29.85 26.17
C GLY A 14 -5.56 -28.50 26.48
N GLU A 15 -4.71 -27.54 26.83
CA GLU A 15 -4.90 -26.21 26.29
C GLU A 15 -4.76 -26.40 24.79
N GLU A 16 -5.91 -26.49 24.12
CA GLU A 16 -6.01 -26.15 22.71
C GLU A 16 -5.33 -24.78 22.62
N ASP A 17 -4.13 -24.77 22.06
CA ASP A 17 -3.44 -23.57 21.65
C ASP A 17 -4.48 -22.72 20.92
N LYS A 18 -4.91 -21.64 21.58
CA LYS A 18 -5.74 -20.64 20.93
C LYS A 18 -4.99 -20.28 19.66
N ASP A 19 -5.63 -20.54 18.53
CA ASP A 19 -5.15 -20.29 17.18
C ASP A 19 -4.23 -19.07 17.19
N GLY A 20 -2.98 -19.19 16.70
CA GLY A 20 -1.86 -18.25 16.82
C GLY A 20 -2.07 -16.85 16.22
N ILE A 21 -3.23 -16.25 16.50
CA ILE A 21 -3.70 -14.93 16.16
C ILE A 21 -3.27 -14.02 17.32
N PRO A 22 -2.49 -12.97 17.04
CA PRO A 22 -2.11 -12.00 18.05
C PRO A 22 -3.31 -11.38 18.77
N ASP A 23 -3.20 -11.11 20.07
CA ASP A 23 -4.29 -10.53 20.88
C ASP A 23 -4.76 -9.14 20.38
N ASP A 24 -3.91 -8.44 19.63
CA ASP A 24 -4.18 -7.13 19.03
C ASP A 24 -4.69 -7.19 17.59
N TYR A 25 -4.91 -8.41 17.06
CA TYR A 25 -5.44 -8.63 15.72
C TYR A 25 -6.81 -7.96 15.53
N LYS A 26 -6.90 -7.08 14.53
CA LYS A 26 -8.12 -6.35 14.22
C LYS A 26 -8.36 -6.34 12.72
N VAL A 27 -9.64 -6.39 12.36
CA VAL A 27 -10.10 -6.29 10.98
C VAL A 27 -10.92 -5.03 10.79
N VAL A 28 -10.50 -4.18 9.87
CA VAL A 28 -11.04 -2.83 9.64
C VAL A 28 -11.59 -2.66 8.22
N ALA A 29 -12.34 -1.59 7.98
CA ALA A 29 -12.71 -1.18 6.63
C ALA A 29 -11.50 -0.60 5.88
N GLY A 30 -11.51 -0.67 4.54
CA GLY A 30 -10.40 -0.16 3.73
C GLY A 30 -10.04 1.31 4.01
N THR A 31 -11.02 2.17 4.29
CA THR A 31 -10.79 3.59 4.62
C THR A 31 -10.10 3.83 5.96
N GLN A 32 -9.98 2.81 6.82
CA GLN A 32 -9.29 2.90 8.10
C GLN A 32 -7.83 2.44 8.01
N LEU A 33 -7.41 1.91 6.86
CA LEU A 33 -6.04 1.46 6.64
C LEU A 33 -5.06 2.63 6.65
N CYS A 34 -3.81 2.29 6.99
CA CYS A 34 -2.64 3.13 6.80
C CYS A 34 -2.72 4.53 7.45
N GLY A 35 -3.24 4.61 8.68
CA GLY A 35 -3.46 5.87 9.39
C GLY A 35 -4.84 6.51 9.17
N GLY A 36 -5.70 5.89 8.36
CA GLY A 36 -7.12 6.27 8.23
C GLY A 36 -7.42 7.44 7.28
N ASN A 37 -6.40 7.99 6.62
CA ASN A 37 -6.53 9.07 5.64
C ASN A 37 -5.92 8.76 4.26
N ALA A 38 -5.19 7.64 4.13
CA ALA A 38 -4.50 7.27 2.89
C ALA A 38 -5.43 6.63 1.84
N VAL A 39 -6.46 5.90 2.29
CA VAL A 39 -7.38 5.15 1.43
C VAL A 39 -8.72 5.89 1.32
N SER A 40 -8.97 6.48 0.16
CA SER A 40 -10.24 7.11 -0.18
C SER A 40 -11.37 6.07 -0.30
N ALA A 41 -12.62 6.54 -0.35
CA ALA A 41 -13.78 5.66 -0.54
C ALA A 41 -13.71 4.88 -1.87
N ASP A 42 -13.20 5.50 -2.93
CA ASP A 42 -13.05 4.83 -4.23
C ASP A 42 -11.86 3.88 -4.24
N ALA A 43 -10.76 4.22 -3.56
CA ALA A 43 -9.66 3.28 -3.33
C ALA A 43 -10.10 2.06 -2.50
N ALA A 44 -10.96 2.23 -1.50
CA ALA A 44 -11.52 1.09 -0.75
C ALA A 44 -12.37 0.16 -1.64
N LYS A 45 -13.14 0.70 -2.59
CA LYS A 45 -13.85 -0.11 -3.60
C LYS A 45 -12.89 -0.80 -4.55
N ALA A 46 -11.84 -0.11 -4.99
CA ALA A 46 -10.79 -0.67 -5.85
C ALA A 46 -10.02 -1.81 -5.16
N LEU A 47 -9.72 -1.68 -3.86
CA LEU A 47 -9.12 -2.77 -3.07
C LEU A 47 -10.00 -4.02 -3.07
N LYS A 48 -11.33 -3.87 -3.07
CA LYS A 48 -12.25 -5.01 -3.21
C LYS A 48 -12.18 -5.65 -4.60
N VAL A 49 -11.99 -4.86 -5.65
CA VAL A 49 -11.77 -5.41 -7.01
C VAL A 49 -10.48 -6.21 -7.06
N ILE A 50 -9.40 -5.72 -6.43
CA ILE A 50 -8.08 -6.38 -6.43
C ILE A 50 -8.07 -7.65 -5.59
N THR A 51 -8.61 -7.59 -4.37
CA THR A 51 -8.45 -8.64 -3.35
C THR A 51 -9.67 -9.54 -3.19
N GLY A 52 -10.83 -9.14 -3.73
CA GLY A 52 -12.12 -9.74 -3.43
C GLY A 52 -12.67 -9.40 -2.03
N SER A 53 -11.88 -8.74 -1.17
CA SER A 53 -12.27 -8.42 0.20
C SER A 53 -12.70 -6.97 0.38
N SER A 54 -13.65 -6.74 1.29
CA SER A 54 -14.05 -5.38 1.73
C SER A 54 -13.51 -5.00 3.10
N ARG A 55 -12.82 -5.95 3.75
CA ARG A 55 -12.25 -5.81 5.08
C ARG A 55 -10.81 -6.27 5.06
N PHE A 56 -9.98 -5.67 5.89
CA PHE A 56 -8.53 -5.84 5.86
C PHE A 56 -7.99 -5.90 7.27
N GLU A 57 -6.81 -6.50 7.42
CA GLU A 57 -6.10 -6.43 8.69
C GLU A 57 -5.74 -4.97 8.99
N ALA A 58 -5.89 -4.56 10.25
CA ALA A 58 -5.52 -3.22 10.67
C ALA A 58 -4.03 -3.01 10.43
N SER A 59 -3.68 -1.91 9.75
CA SER A 59 -2.28 -1.52 9.58
C SER A 59 -1.66 -1.20 10.94
N GLY A 60 -0.42 -1.64 11.15
CA GLY A 60 0.40 -1.18 12.27
C GLY A 60 0.68 0.33 12.21
N GLU A 61 1.05 0.93 13.34
CA GLU A 61 1.37 2.37 13.43
C GLU A 61 2.57 2.75 12.53
N GLU A 62 3.45 1.79 12.28
CA GLU A 62 4.61 1.91 11.39
C GLU A 62 4.24 1.97 9.90
N TYR A 63 3.01 1.65 9.53
CA TYR A 63 2.51 1.63 8.16
C TYR A 63 1.46 2.72 7.95
N SER A 64 1.85 3.98 8.12
CA SER A 64 0.98 5.14 7.87
C SER A 64 1.58 6.12 6.87
N VAL A 65 0.72 6.82 6.13
CA VAL A 65 1.19 7.83 5.16
C VAL A 65 1.89 9.01 5.84
N GLU A 66 1.45 9.37 7.05
CA GLU A 66 2.07 10.43 7.87
C GLU A 66 3.52 10.07 8.26
N LEU A 67 3.72 8.85 8.78
CA LEU A 67 5.07 8.39 9.12
C LEU A 67 5.94 8.28 7.86
N ALA A 68 5.40 7.72 6.77
CA ALA A 68 6.12 7.61 5.52
C ALA A 68 6.54 8.97 4.95
N ALA A 69 5.67 9.98 5.02
CA ALA A 69 5.99 11.36 4.65
C ALA A 69 7.09 11.96 5.53
N THR A 70 7.06 11.69 6.84
CA THR A 70 8.11 12.12 7.79
C THR A 70 9.46 11.48 7.47
N VAL A 71 9.47 10.18 7.20
CA VAL A 71 10.68 9.44 6.79
C VAL A 71 11.21 9.98 5.46
N LEU A 72 10.35 10.18 4.46
CA LEU A 72 10.72 10.74 3.17
C LEU A 72 11.36 12.12 3.33
N ALA A 73 10.71 13.04 4.05
CA ALA A 73 11.22 14.40 4.26
C ALA A 73 12.59 14.39 4.95
N THR A 74 12.79 13.49 5.92
CA THR A 74 14.07 13.32 6.63
C THR A 74 15.15 12.76 5.71
N MET A 75 14.79 11.80 4.85
CA MET A 75 15.73 11.05 4.03
C MET A 75 15.93 11.66 2.64
N TYR A 76 15.19 12.71 2.27
CA TYR A 76 15.14 13.20 0.90
C TYR A 76 16.54 13.53 0.35
N ASN A 77 17.36 14.22 1.14
CA ASN A 77 18.73 14.59 0.76
C ASN A 77 19.79 13.57 1.25
N ALA A 78 19.38 12.46 1.86
CA ALA A 78 20.31 11.48 2.39
C ALA A 78 20.88 10.60 1.27
N PRO A 79 22.21 10.34 1.24
CA PRO A 79 22.82 9.51 0.22
C PRO A 79 22.29 8.07 0.29
N GLY A 80 21.92 7.51 -0.87
CA GLY A 80 21.52 6.10 -1.01
C GLY A 80 20.07 5.79 -0.67
N SER A 81 19.33 6.70 -0.02
CA SER A 81 17.88 6.53 0.16
C SER A 81 17.15 7.01 -1.09
N ARG A 82 16.46 6.11 -1.78
CA ARG A 82 15.64 6.44 -2.95
C ARG A 82 14.21 5.94 -2.84
N GLY A 83 13.81 5.39 -1.71
CA GLY A 83 12.45 4.89 -1.50
C GLY A 83 12.25 4.20 -0.16
N GLY A 84 11.00 3.83 0.11
CA GLY A 84 10.59 3.15 1.34
C GLY A 84 9.14 2.66 1.29
N ASP A 85 8.74 1.96 2.34
CA ASP A 85 7.35 1.52 2.50
C ASP A 85 6.47 2.70 2.94
N VAL A 86 5.26 2.78 2.38
CA VAL A 86 4.17 3.65 2.85
C VAL A 86 3.19 2.83 3.68
N CYS A 87 2.77 1.70 3.14
CA CYS A 87 1.81 0.81 3.80
C CYS A 87 1.91 -0.61 3.27
N ARG A 88 1.46 -1.55 4.08
CA ARG A 88 1.19 -2.93 3.67
C ARG A 88 -0.26 -3.26 3.98
N ILE A 89 -0.94 -3.84 2.99
CA ILE A 89 -2.36 -4.15 3.08
C ILE A 89 -2.52 -5.66 2.96
N TYR A 90 -3.11 -6.25 4.00
CA TYR A 90 -3.36 -7.68 4.11
C TYR A 90 -4.86 -7.96 4.14
N THR A 91 -5.27 -9.03 3.45
CA THR A 91 -6.59 -9.63 3.64
C THR A 91 -6.65 -10.38 4.97
N PRO A 92 -7.83 -10.53 5.59
CA PRO A 92 -7.93 -11.17 6.91
C PRO A 92 -7.45 -12.63 6.91
N LEU A 93 -6.91 -13.07 8.05
CA LEU A 93 -6.61 -14.47 8.31
C LEU A 93 -7.80 -15.38 7.97
N GLY A 94 -7.51 -16.52 7.34
CA GLY A 94 -8.54 -17.45 6.85
C GLY A 94 -9.20 -17.05 5.52
N THR A 95 -8.75 -15.96 4.88
CA THR A 95 -9.14 -15.59 3.51
C THR A 95 -7.96 -15.76 2.53
N PRO A 96 -8.18 -15.74 1.20
CA PRO A 96 -7.07 -15.77 0.25
C PRO A 96 -6.05 -14.67 0.53
N ASP A 97 -4.78 -15.03 0.62
CA ASP A 97 -3.70 -14.12 0.99
C ASP A 97 -3.37 -13.12 -0.12
N PHE A 98 -3.34 -11.84 0.26
CA PHE A 98 -2.90 -10.73 -0.56
C PHE A 98 -1.98 -9.83 0.26
N ASP A 99 -0.71 -9.78 -0.13
CA ASP A 99 0.26 -8.76 0.31
C ASP A 99 0.33 -7.68 -0.78
N LEU A 100 -0.45 -6.60 -0.59
CA LEU A 100 -0.33 -5.39 -1.40
C LEU A 100 0.63 -4.43 -0.72
N ARG A 101 1.72 -4.12 -1.42
CA ARG A 101 2.73 -3.17 -0.95
C ARG A 101 2.53 -1.83 -1.58
N VAL A 102 2.50 -0.81 -0.74
CA VAL A 102 2.52 0.58 -1.15
C VAL A 102 3.87 1.16 -0.81
N THR A 103 4.59 1.66 -1.80
CA THR A 103 5.94 2.20 -1.65
C THR A 103 6.03 3.61 -2.20
N TRP A 104 7.00 4.38 -1.72
CA TRP A 104 7.39 5.63 -2.32
C TRP A 104 8.81 5.52 -2.86
N ARG A 105 9.13 6.30 -3.89
CA ARG A 105 10.50 6.47 -4.38
C ARG A 105 10.75 7.87 -4.92
N GLN A 106 12.00 8.30 -4.84
CA GLN A 106 12.49 9.45 -5.62
C GLN A 106 12.75 8.98 -7.04
N VAL A 107 12.29 9.74 -8.03
CA VAL A 107 12.48 9.42 -9.44
C VAL A 107 13.19 10.56 -10.16
N ASP A 108 13.89 10.19 -11.22
CA ASP A 108 14.44 11.15 -12.18
C ASP A 108 13.34 11.42 -13.22
N PRO A 109 12.85 12.67 -13.36
CA PRO A 109 11.78 12.98 -14.31
C PRO A 109 12.20 12.77 -15.77
N ASP A 110 13.51 12.77 -16.06
CA ASP A 110 14.05 12.56 -17.40
C ASP A 110 14.25 11.06 -17.70
N ALA A 111 14.03 10.16 -16.73
CA ALA A 111 14.09 8.73 -16.94
C ALA A 111 12.94 8.27 -17.85
N THR A 112 13.22 8.15 -19.15
CA THR A 112 12.25 7.71 -20.14
C THR A 112 12.11 6.18 -20.17
N GLY A 113 10.86 5.71 -20.21
CA GLY A 113 10.55 4.31 -20.48
C GLY A 113 9.29 3.84 -19.76
N SER A 114 8.25 3.51 -20.53
CA SER A 114 7.13 2.71 -20.03
C SER A 114 7.23 1.32 -20.66
N PRO A 115 7.42 0.25 -19.87
CA PRO A 115 7.40 -1.10 -20.40
C PRO A 115 6.06 -1.37 -21.11
N SER A 116 6.08 -2.14 -22.21
CA SER A 116 4.91 -2.37 -23.08
C SER A 116 3.67 -2.93 -22.39
N LYS A 117 3.80 -3.46 -21.17
CA LYS A 117 2.69 -3.98 -20.35
C LYS A 117 1.86 -2.89 -19.66
N PHE A 118 2.34 -1.66 -19.61
CA PHE A 118 1.65 -0.57 -18.92
C PHE A 118 0.77 0.24 -19.86
N THR A 119 -0.41 0.59 -19.35
CA THR A 119 -1.24 1.66 -19.90
C THR A 119 -0.80 2.98 -19.26
N LEU A 120 -0.48 3.99 -20.08
CA LEU A 120 -0.18 5.34 -19.58
C LEU A 120 -1.47 6.09 -19.28
N LEU A 121 -1.57 6.69 -18.10
CA LEU A 121 -2.70 7.50 -17.66
C LEU A 121 -2.25 8.93 -17.34
N LYS A 122 -3.15 9.90 -17.53
CA LYS A 122 -2.90 11.34 -17.28
C LYS A 122 -3.29 11.76 -15.86
N MET A 123 -2.61 11.20 -14.86
CA MET A 123 -2.71 11.67 -13.47
C MET A 123 -1.30 11.89 -12.91
N GLY A 124 -1.06 13.11 -12.39
CA GLY A 124 0.29 13.56 -12.03
C GLY A 124 1.15 13.88 -13.26
N GLU A 125 2.46 13.77 -13.11
CA GLU A 125 3.42 13.92 -14.22
C GLU A 125 3.35 12.71 -15.17
N GLN A 126 3.20 11.52 -14.60
CA GLN A 126 3.04 10.26 -15.33
C GLN A 126 2.34 9.25 -14.43
N THR A 127 1.46 8.43 -15.00
CA THR A 127 0.97 7.23 -14.33
C THR A 127 1.04 6.02 -15.22
N LEU A 128 1.53 4.92 -14.66
CA LEU A 128 1.67 3.62 -15.31
C LEU A 128 0.73 2.64 -14.62
N ALA A 129 -0.21 2.03 -15.35
CA ALA A 129 -1.17 1.07 -14.82
C ALA A 129 -1.05 -0.29 -15.52
N ALA A 130 -0.96 -1.35 -14.73
CA ALA A 130 -0.95 -2.75 -15.16
C ALA A 130 -1.92 -3.57 -14.28
N ALA A 131 -2.17 -4.83 -14.66
CA ALA A 131 -3.13 -5.67 -13.96
C ALA A 131 -2.71 -6.05 -12.53
N ASP A 132 -1.43 -5.91 -12.19
CA ASP A 132 -0.81 -6.34 -10.94
C ASP A 132 -0.15 -5.19 -10.15
N LYS A 133 -0.11 -3.98 -10.74
CA LYS A 133 0.54 -2.81 -10.15
C LYS A 133 0.16 -1.51 -10.83
N ALA A 134 0.31 -0.42 -10.10
CA ALA A 134 0.31 0.92 -10.68
C ALA A 134 1.32 1.82 -9.98
N TYR A 135 1.81 2.80 -10.72
CA TYR A 135 2.79 3.78 -10.28
C TYR A 135 2.33 5.17 -10.69
N VAL A 136 2.29 6.10 -9.75
CA VAL A 136 1.88 7.50 -9.98
C VAL A 136 3.05 8.40 -9.61
N GLN A 137 3.61 9.06 -10.63
CA GLN A 137 4.66 10.06 -10.48
C GLN A 137 4.05 11.47 -10.39
N PHE A 138 4.56 12.28 -9.47
CA PHE A 138 4.15 13.66 -9.29
C PHE A 138 5.31 14.53 -8.79
N GLY A 139 5.26 15.80 -9.14
CA GLY A 139 6.18 16.81 -8.63
C GLY A 139 5.73 17.30 -7.27
N CYS A 140 6.67 17.55 -6.35
CA CYS A 140 6.40 18.08 -5.03
C CYS A 140 7.30 19.28 -4.76
N LYS A 141 6.69 20.45 -4.69
CA LYS A 141 7.35 21.69 -4.24
C LYS A 141 6.93 21.96 -2.80
N SER A 142 7.85 21.81 -1.85
CA SER A 142 7.58 21.95 -0.41
C SER A 142 8.87 22.25 0.36
N ASP A 143 8.79 22.96 1.48
CA ASP A 143 9.94 23.13 2.38
C ASP A 143 10.43 21.79 2.97
N LYS A 144 9.58 20.75 2.98
CA LYS A 144 9.92 19.40 3.46
C LYS A 144 10.70 18.55 2.44
N VAL A 145 10.59 18.88 1.14
CA VAL A 145 11.07 18.03 0.03
C VAL A 145 11.72 18.91 -1.02
N ALA A 146 13.01 18.70 -1.30
CA ALA A 146 13.83 19.53 -2.21
C ALA A 146 13.92 21.04 -1.86
N GLY A 147 13.20 21.51 -0.83
CA GLY A 147 13.06 22.92 -0.51
C GLY A 147 12.10 23.64 -1.46
N THR A 148 11.84 24.92 -1.19
CA THR A 148 10.89 25.72 -1.99
C THR A 148 11.44 26.25 -3.32
N SER A 149 12.73 26.04 -3.62
CA SER A 149 13.36 26.47 -4.88
C SER A 149 13.29 25.43 -6.00
N GLU A 150 13.20 24.14 -5.65
CA GLU A 150 13.24 23.02 -6.58
C GLU A 150 11.93 22.21 -6.50
N VAL A 151 11.70 21.38 -7.52
CA VAL A 151 10.59 20.42 -7.52
C VAL A 151 11.20 19.05 -7.25
N GLY A 152 10.79 18.40 -6.17
CA GLY A 152 11.14 17.00 -5.93
C GLY A 152 10.21 16.07 -6.71
N HIS A 153 10.75 15.10 -7.42
CA HIS A 153 9.96 14.16 -8.21
C HIS A 153 9.80 12.85 -7.45
N LEU A 154 8.55 12.51 -7.13
CA LEU A 154 8.20 11.37 -6.32
C LEU A 154 7.32 10.43 -7.11
N GLU A 155 7.43 9.14 -6.84
CA GLU A 155 6.50 8.14 -7.31
C GLU A 155 5.97 7.34 -6.13
N VAL A 156 4.66 7.11 -6.11
CA VAL A 156 4.04 6.13 -5.22
C VAL A 156 3.55 4.95 -6.05
N GLY A 157 3.99 3.76 -5.64
CA GLY A 157 3.66 2.49 -6.27
C GLY A 157 2.74 1.64 -5.41
N VAL A 158 1.84 0.92 -6.04
CA VAL A 158 1.05 -0.16 -5.43
C VAL A 158 1.29 -1.41 -6.25
N GLU A 159 1.72 -2.48 -5.61
CA GLU A 159 1.94 -3.76 -6.29
C GLU A 159 1.57 -4.94 -5.41
N ARG A 160 1.12 -6.03 -6.04
CA ARG A 160 1.00 -7.32 -5.37
C ARG A 160 2.36 -7.99 -5.29
N TRP A 161 2.83 -8.22 -4.06
CA TRP A 161 4.12 -8.84 -3.83
C TRP A 161 4.11 -10.33 -4.20
N GLY A 162 5.23 -10.83 -4.74
CA GLY A 162 5.45 -12.27 -4.92
C GLY A 162 4.65 -12.94 -6.06
N MET A 163 4.01 -12.17 -6.95
CA MET A 163 3.31 -12.72 -8.12
C MET A 163 4.24 -12.80 -9.34
N PRO A 164 4.57 -14.01 -9.84
CA PRO A 164 5.38 -14.16 -11.06
C PRO A 164 4.55 -14.03 -12.35
N THR A 165 3.22 -14.14 -12.27
CA THR A 165 2.31 -14.16 -13.42
C THR A 165 1.25 -13.06 -13.31
N GLU A 166 0.69 -12.65 -14.46
CA GLU A 166 -0.45 -11.75 -14.46
C GLU A 166 -1.63 -12.37 -13.70
N PRO A 167 -2.38 -11.58 -12.92
CA PRO A 167 -3.54 -12.06 -12.19
C PRO A 167 -4.66 -12.48 -13.14
N GLU A 168 -5.34 -13.57 -12.79
CA GLU A 168 -6.57 -14.00 -13.46
C GLU A 168 -7.70 -12.97 -13.19
N GLY A 169 -8.52 -12.69 -14.19
CA GLY A 169 -9.68 -11.82 -14.05
C GLY A 169 -9.83 -10.78 -15.16
N ASN A 170 -10.64 -9.74 -14.90
CA ASN A 170 -10.81 -8.63 -15.83
C ASN A 170 -9.61 -7.69 -15.73
N VAL A 171 -8.68 -7.82 -16.67
CA VAL A 171 -7.44 -7.05 -16.76
C VAL A 171 -7.68 -5.54 -16.73
N GLU A 172 -8.71 -5.04 -17.42
CA GLU A 172 -9.01 -3.60 -17.46
C GLU A 172 -9.51 -3.10 -16.10
N ALA A 173 -10.44 -3.82 -15.48
CA ALA A 173 -10.92 -3.48 -14.14
C ALA A 173 -9.80 -3.53 -13.07
N LEU A 174 -8.84 -4.45 -13.21
CA LEU A 174 -7.68 -4.52 -12.33
C LEU A 174 -6.73 -3.34 -12.54
N LYS A 175 -6.44 -2.97 -13.78
CA LYS A 175 -5.63 -1.78 -14.10
C LYS A 175 -6.20 -0.52 -13.47
N ASP A 176 -7.50 -0.29 -13.65
CA ASP A 176 -8.21 0.85 -13.10
C ASP A 176 -8.21 0.83 -11.57
N ALA A 177 -8.37 -0.35 -10.97
CA ALA A 177 -8.33 -0.51 -9.52
C ALA A 177 -6.94 -0.18 -8.95
N TYR A 178 -5.86 -0.72 -9.52
CA TYR A 178 -4.50 -0.40 -9.06
C TYR A 178 -4.20 1.10 -9.24
N ALA A 179 -4.56 1.70 -10.38
CA ALA A 179 -4.37 3.13 -10.61
C ALA A 179 -5.14 3.99 -9.58
N THR A 180 -6.37 3.59 -9.25
CA THR A 180 -7.20 4.27 -8.24
C THR A 180 -6.59 4.19 -6.84
N VAL A 181 -6.07 3.03 -6.44
CA VAL A 181 -5.40 2.89 -5.15
C VAL A 181 -4.12 3.71 -5.13
N ALA A 182 -3.27 3.61 -6.16
CA ALA A 182 -2.03 4.38 -6.24
C ALA A 182 -2.29 5.90 -6.20
N HIS A 183 -3.28 6.39 -6.94
CA HIS A 183 -3.71 7.79 -6.90
C HIS A 183 -4.08 8.25 -5.49
N SER A 184 -4.85 7.45 -4.75
CA SER A 184 -5.27 7.80 -3.39
C SER A 184 -4.08 7.98 -2.46
N PHE A 185 -3.11 7.05 -2.50
CA PHE A 185 -1.90 7.15 -1.70
C PHE A 185 -1.00 8.31 -2.13
N SER A 186 -0.85 8.57 -3.43
CA SER A 186 -0.10 9.73 -3.94
C SER A 186 -0.71 11.04 -3.47
N LEU A 187 -2.03 11.18 -3.55
CA LEU A 187 -2.73 12.39 -3.13
C LEU A 187 -2.63 12.60 -1.62
N ALA A 188 -2.73 11.53 -0.83
CA ALA A 188 -2.51 11.59 0.62
C ALA A 188 -1.06 11.99 0.94
N MET A 189 -0.07 11.35 0.31
CA MET A 189 1.35 11.66 0.47
C MET A 189 1.65 13.12 0.11
N ALA A 190 1.14 13.61 -1.02
CA ALA A 190 1.34 14.98 -1.44
C ALA A 190 0.79 16.00 -0.43
N LYS A 191 -0.34 15.69 0.22
CA LYS A 191 -0.93 16.51 1.29
C LYS A 191 -0.07 16.50 2.56
N GLU A 192 0.39 15.32 3.00
CA GLU A 192 1.25 15.20 4.19
C GLU A 192 2.58 15.93 4.02
N LEU A 193 3.16 15.84 2.82
CA LEU A 193 4.37 16.57 2.46
C LEU A 193 4.14 18.07 2.24
N GLY A 194 2.88 18.52 2.15
CA GLY A 194 2.55 19.91 1.89
C GLY A 194 2.98 20.37 0.50
N CYS A 195 2.93 19.49 -0.49
CA CYS A 195 3.28 19.82 -1.88
C CYS A 195 2.31 20.89 -2.42
N ALA A 196 2.85 21.94 -3.04
CA ALA A 196 2.06 22.94 -3.74
C ALA A 196 1.08 22.29 -4.74
N ASP A 197 -0.18 22.73 -4.74
CA ASP A 197 -1.29 22.21 -5.57
C ASP A 197 -1.44 20.68 -5.52
N ASN A 198 -1.15 20.06 -4.37
CA ASN A 198 -1.10 18.60 -4.18
C ASN A 198 -0.20 17.90 -5.22
N GLY A 199 0.87 18.57 -5.65
CA GLY A 199 1.77 18.07 -6.67
C GLY A 199 1.18 17.94 -8.07
N GLY A 200 0.12 18.71 -8.37
CA GLY A 200 -0.60 18.63 -9.64
C GLY A 200 -1.49 17.40 -9.78
N LEU A 201 -1.66 16.62 -8.71
CA LEU A 201 -2.56 15.47 -8.72
C LEU A 201 -4.03 15.93 -8.75
N PRO A 202 -4.87 15.33 -9.61
CA PRO A 202 -6.30 15.62 -9.62
C PRO A 202 -6.96 15.16 -8.33
N ALA A 203 -8.09 15.77 -7.96
CA ALA A 203 -8.84 15.39 -6.77
C ALA A 203 -9.40 13.96 -6.84
N ASN A 204 -9.67 13.47 -8.06
CA ASN A 204 -10.17 12.13 -8.36
C ASN A 204 -9.24 11.45 -9.40
N PRO A 205 -9.15 10.12 -9.42
CA PRO A 205 -8.35 9.41 -10.40
C PRO A 205 -8.88 9.64 -11.83
N VAL A 206 -7.96 9.81 -12.78
CA VAL A 206 -8.23 9.94 -14.22
C VAL A 206 -7.79 8.67 -14.94
N LEU A 207 -8.75 7.83 -15.32
CA LEU A 207 -8.49 6.48 -15.85
C LEU A 207 -8.45 6.42 -17.39
N GLU A 208 -8.71 7.54 -18.06
CA GLU A 208 -8.61 7.62 -19.52
C GLU A 208 -7.13 7.53 -19.95
N PRO A 209 -6.80 6.65 -20.92
CA PRO A 209 -5.45 6.54 -21.46
C PRO A 209 -4.92 7.85 -22.06
N ALA A 210 -3.61 8.06 -21.95
CA ALA A 210 -2.89 9.26 -22.39
C ALA A 210 -2.73 9.37 -23.91
#